data_AF-A0A947CGZ7-F1
#
_entry.id   AF-A0A947CGZ7-F1
#
_cell.length_a   1.000
_cell.length_b   1.000
_cell.length_c   1.000
_cell.angle_alpha   90.00
_cell.angle_beta   90.00
_cell.angle_gamma   90.00
#
_symmetry.space_group_name_H-M   'P 1'
#
loop_
_entity.id
_entity.type
_entity.pdbx_description
1 polymer ?
#
loop_
_entity_poly.entity_id
_entity_poly.type
_entity_poly.pdbx_seq_one_letter_code
_entity_poly.pdbx_strand_id
1 'polypeptide(L)' 'MPDDHPMECPRCRAQLDYVGTKRFHEGTRWGVLGELGELFTNREHFDVYVCPRCGRVELFVDGIGEEYRPR' A
#
# COMPACT_ATOMS: atom_id res chain seq x y z
N MET A 1 21.36 3.01 2.13
CA MET A 1 20.26 3.50 1.27
C MET A 1 19.74 4.74 1.97
N PRO A 2 19.53 5.89 1.29
CA PRO A 2 19.01 7.07 1.98
C PRO A 2 17.70 6.70 2.68
N ASP A 3 17.50 7.21 3.90
CA ASP A 3 16.33 7.01 4.73
C ASP A 3 15.08 7.64 4.06
N ASP A 4 14.56 7.00 3.02
CA ASP A 4 13.29 7.38 2.41
C ASP A 4 12.17 7.07 3.42
N HIS A 5 11.56 8.12 3.97
CA HIS A 5 10.47 7.98 4.92
C HIS A 5 9.25 7.35 4.21
N PRO A 6 8.61 6.31 4.76
CA PRO A 6 7.53 5.58 4.08
C PRO A 6 6.35 6.46 3.67
N MET A 7 6.13 7.59 4.37
CA MET A 7 5.04 8.52 4.09
C MET A 7 5.46 9.68 3.18
N GLU A 8 6.65 9.64 2.61
CA GLU A 8 7.15 10.65 1.68
C GLU A 8 7.22 10.09 0.26
N CYS A 9 6.55 10.77 -0.68
CA CYS A 9 6.64 10.41 -2.08
C CYS A 9 8.09 10.53 -2.58
N PRO A 10 8.76 9.45 -3.01
CA PRO A 10 10.17 9.49 -3.40
C PRO A 10 10.44 10.37 -4.63
N ARG A 11 9.40 10.68 -5.41
CA ARG A 11 9.48 11.59 -6.57
C ARG A 11 9.34 13.06 -6.19
N CYS A 12 8.36 13.38 -5.34
CA CYS A 12 7.96 14.76 -5.08
C CYS A 12 8.45 15.30 -3.74
N ARG A 13 8.90 14.40 -2.85
CA ARG A 13 9.16 14.66 -1.43
C ARG A 13 8.01 15.35 -0.72
N ALA A 14 6.80 14.95 -1.09
CA ALA A 14 5.55 15.42 -0.50
C ALA A 14 4.96 14.29 0.33
N GLN A 15 4.31 14.64 1.44
CA GLN A 15 3.59 13.69 2.27
C GLN A 15 2.48 13.00 1.47
N LEU A 16 2.31 11.70 1.69
CA LEU A 16 1.22 10.94 1.07
C LEU A 16 -0.07 11.10 1.87
N ASP A 17 -1.19 11.24 1.17
CA ASP A 17 -2.52 11.34 1.78
C ASP A 17 -3.17 9.96 1.88
N TYR A 18 -3.70 9.63 3.05
CA TYR A 18 -4.51 8.42 3.22
C TYR A 18 -5.84 8.57 2.46
N VAL A 19 -6.12 7.64 1.54
CA VAL A 19 -7.37 7.68 0.74
C VAL A 19 -8.34 6.55 1.09
N GLY A 20 -7.94 5.62 1.97
CA GLY A 20 -8.78 4.54 2.46
C GLY A 20 -8.13 3.16 2.33
N THR A 21 -8.84 2.14 2.82
CA THR A 21 -8.43 0.75 2.73
C THR A 21 -9.12 0.07 1.55
N LYS A 22 -8.37 -0.68 0.74
CA LYS A 22 -8.90 -1.52 -0.34
C LYS A 22 -8.74 -2.98 0.00
N ARG A 23 -9.85 -3.72 -0.12
CA ARG A 23 -9.86 -5.18 -0.09
C ARG A 23 -9.72 -5.73 -1.50
N PHE A 24 -8.73 -6.58 -1.72
CA PHE A 24 -8.61 -7.35 -2.96
C PHE A 24 -9.22 -8.71 -2.73
N HIS A 25 -10.21 -9.08 -3.55
CA HIS A 25 -10.81 -10.41 -3.50
C HIS A 25 -10.00 -11.35 -4.39
N GLU A 26 -9.63 -12.53 -3.88
CA GLU A 26 -8.99 -13.66 -4.59
C GLU A 26 -9.88 -14.28 -5.71
N GLY A 27 -10.57 -13.47 -6.50
CA GLY A 27 -11.46 -13.91 -7.57
C GLY A 27 -10.80 -13.84 -8.94
N THR A 28 -10.19 -14.95 -9.39
CA THR A 28 -10.01 -15.39 -10.80
C THR A 28 -8.63 -15.26 -11.46
N ARG A 29 -7.62 -14.53 -10.97
CA ARG A 29 -6.38 -14.35 -11.78
C ARG A 29 -5.02 -14.29 -11.07
N TRP A 30 -4.90 -14.85 -9.87
CA TRP A 30 -3.59 -15.05 -9.24
C TRP A 30 -2.87 -16.34 -9.68
N GLY A 31 -3.48 -17.19 -10.51
CA GLY A 31 -2.92 -18.48 -10.98
C GLY A 31 -1.62 -18.40 -11.80
N VAL A 32 -1.01 -17.22 -11.96
CA VAL A 32 0.28 -17.03 -12.64
C VAL A 32 1.41 -16.64 -11.65
N LEU A 33 1.08 -16.29 -10.40
CA LEU A 33 2.05 -15.93 -9.36
C LEU A 33 2.05 -16.99 -8.24
N GLY A 34 2.62 -18.17 -8.53
CA GLY A 34 2.84 -19.22 -7.54
C GLY A 34 3.67 -18.76 -6.32
N GLU A 35 3.60 -19.53 -5.24
CA GLU A 35 4.24 -19.42 -3.90
C GLU A 35 4.16 -18.08 -3.14
N LEU A 36 4.05 -16.92 -3.80
CA LEU A 36 3.82 -15.64 -3.12
C LEU A 36 2.38 -15.48 -2.64
N GLY A 37 1.41 -16.14 -3.30
CA GLY A 37 -0.01 -16.07 -2.95
C GLY A 37 -0.32 -16.52 -1.51
N GLU A 38 0.38 -17.54 -0.99
CA GLU A 38 0.12 -18.08 0.34
C GLU A 38 0.45 -17.09 1.48
N LEU A 39 1.36 -16.14 1.26
CA LEU A 39 1.69 -15.08 2.23
C LEU A 39 0.65 -13.95 2.26
N PHE A 40 -0.16 -13.81 1.21
CA PHE A 40 -1.17 -12.75 1.06
C PHE A 40 -2.61 -13.25 1.27
N THR A 41 -2.86 -14.56 1.32
CA THR A 41 -4.20 -15.13 1.57
C THR A 41 -4.82 -14.68 2.92
N ASN A 42 -4.02 -14.23 3.90
CA ASN A 42 -4.53 -13.65 5.16
C ASN A 42 -4.56 -12.11 5.20
N ARG A 43 -3.98 -11.41 4.21
CA ARG A 43 -3.82 -9.95 4.19
C ARG A 43 -4.43 -9.37 2.92
N GLU A 44 -5.76 -9.50 2.82
CA GLU A 44 -6.53 -9.00 1.66
C GLU A 44 -6.71 -7.47 1.67
N HIS A 45 -6.39 -6.79 2.78
CA HIS A 45 -6.59 -5.35 2.96
C HIS A 45 -5.27 -4.59 2.82
N PHE A 46 -5.35 -3.49 2.08
CA PHE A 46 -4.24 -2.57 1.89
C PHE A 46 -4.71 -1.15 2.15
N ASP A 47 -3.97 -0.44 2.99
CA ASP A 47 -4.12 1.00 3.10
C ASP A 47 -3.50 1.66 1.89
N VAL A 48 -4.30 2.53 1.26
CA VAL A 48 -3.93 3.24 0.06
C VAL A 48 -3.55 4.65 0.44
N TYR A 49 -2.34 5.04 0.04
CA TYR A 49 -1.85 6.39 0.18
C TYR A 49 -1.50 6.97 -1.17
N VAL A 50 -1.80 8.26 -1.38
CA VAL A 50 -1.63 8.91 -2.68
C VAL A 50 -0.84 10.19 -2.52
N CYS A 51 0.15 10.39 -3.38
CA CYS A 51 0.83 11.68 -3.47
C CYS A 51 -0.10 12.70 -4.13
N PRO A 52 -0.44 13.83 -3.46
CA PRO A 52 -1.36 14.83 -4.02
C PRO A 52 -0.75 15.60 -5.20
N ARG A 53 0.56 15.46 -5.45
CA ARG A 53 1.28 16.19 -6.50
C ARG A 53 1.37 15.44 -7.82
N CYS A 54 1.63 14.13 -7.78
CA CYS A 54 1.89 13.34 -8.98
C CYS A 54 1.00 12.09 -9.11
N GLY A 55 0.10 11.85 -8.16
CA GLY A 55 -0.81 10.69 -8.19
C GLY A 55 -0.11 9.34 -7.98
N ARG A 56 1.14 9.32 -7.49
CA ARG A 56 1.80 8.07 -7.08
C ARG A 56 0.95 7.42 -5.99
N VAL A 57 0.68 6.13 -6.14
CA VAL A 57 -0.04 5.33 -5.17
C VAL A 57 0.95 4.41 -4.46
N GLU A 58 0.86 4.35 -3.14
CA GLU A 58 1.57 3.41 -2.30
C GLU A 58 0.56 2.57 -1.52
N LEU A 59 0.83 1.26 -1.46
CA LEU A 59 -0.03 0.26 -0.83
C LEU A 59 0.71 -0.32 0.38
N PHE A 60 0.08 -0.25 1.54
CA PHE A 60 0.64 -0.78 2.78
C PHE A 60 -0.21 -1.95 3.25
N VAL A 61 0.45 -3.04 3.63
CA VAL A 61 -0.22 -4.20 4.23
C VAL A 61 -0.75 -3.86 5.62
N ASP A 62 -1.73 -4.66 6.06
CA ASP A 62 -2.27 -4.63 7.41
C ASP A 62 -1.19 -4.61 8.50
N GLY A 63 -1.45 -3.85 9.56
CA GLY A 63 -0.53 -3.61 10.67
C GLY A 63 0.54 -2.55 10.40
N ILE A 64 0.88 -2.25 9.15
CA ILE A 64 1.90 -1.25 8.81
C ILE A 64 1.25 0.06 8.38
N GLY A 65 0.32 0.00 7.41
CA GLY A 65 -0.36 1.21 6.91
C GLY A 65 -1.17 1.94 7.98
N GLU A 66 -1.67 1.18 8.96
CA GLU A 66 -2.52 1.67 10.02
C GLU A 66 -1.78 2.63 10.96
N GLU A 67 -0.47 2.46 11.12
CA GLU A 67 0.40 3.32 11.94
C GLU A 67 0.42 4.76 11.43
N TYR A 68 0.13 4.95 10.15
CA TYR A 68 0.21 6.25 9.47
C TYR A 68 -1.16 6.87 9.17
N ARG A 69 -2.26 6.21 9.55
CA ARG A 69 -3.60 6.75 9.34
C ARG A 69 -3.76 8.05 10.15
N PRO A 70 -4.39 9.09 9.57
CA PRO A 70 -4.72 10.31 10.33
C PRO A 70 -5.65 9.95 11.49
N ARG A 71 -5.38 10.55 12.67
CA ARG A 71 -6.20 10.40 13.88
C ARG A 71 -7.46 11.24 13.85
#